data_AF-A0A2U3KFF0-F1
#
_entry.id   AF-A0A2U3KFF0-F1
#
_cell.length_a   1.000
_cell.length_b   1.000
_cell.length_c   1.000
_cell.angle_alpha   90.00
_cell.angle_beta   90.00
_cell.angle_gamma   90.00
#
_symmetry.space_group_name_H-M   'P 1'
#
loop_
_entity.id
_entity.type
_entity.pdbx_description
1 polymer ?
#
loop_
_entity_poly.entity_id
_entity_poly.type
_entity_poly.pdbx_seq_one_letter_code
_entity_poly.pdbx_strand_id
1 'polypeptide(L)'
;MDGHACKVENLTVTPHNGQPSKMKVWEAEDLKGFPIKIEMQSSHGLVTMEYKDVSLNEPDASLFTHPENCRQMPTMPGGGPH
;
A
#
# COMPACT_ATOMS: atom_id res chain seq x y z
N MET A 1 -8.96 11.39 -10.36
CA MET A 1 -8.47 10.09 -10.87
C MET A 1 -9.59 9.08 -10.70
N ASP A 2 -9.80 8.17 -11.64
CA ASP A 2 -10.88 7.16 -11.57
C ASP A 2 -12.28 7.74 -11.27
N GLY A 3 -12.55 8.98 -11.72
CA GLY A 3 -13.80 9.70 -11.42
C GLY A 3 -13.86 10.43 -10.06
N HIS A 4 -12.89 10.20 -9.17
CA HIS A 4 -12.78 10.84 -7.86
C HIS A 4 -12.05 12.19 -7.94
N ALA A 5 -12.50 13.15 -7.14
CA ALA A 5 -11.75 14.37 -6.86
C ALA A 5 -10.58 14.00 -5.94
N CYS A 6 -9.35 14.31 -6.36
CA CYS A 6 -8.17 13.86 -5.64
C CYS A 6 -7.24 15.01 -5.29
N LYS A 7 -6.79 15.01 -4.04
CA LYS A 7 -5.70 15.85 -3.57
C LYS A 7 -4.38 15.10 -3.79
N VAL A 8 -3.41 15.77 -4.42
CA VAL A 8 -2.08 15.20 -4.67
C VAL A 8 -1.10 15.75 -3.66
N GLU A 9 -0.45 14.87 -2.90
CA GLU A 9 0.54 15.23 -1.91
C GLU A 9 1.90 14.59 -2.24
N ASN A 10 2.97 15.37 -2.10
CA ASN A 10 4.33 14.86 -2.22
C ASN A 10 4.90 14.73 -0.81
N LEU A 11 5.10 13.49 -0.37
CA LEU A 11 5.58 13.15 0.96
C LEU A 11 7.03 12.70 0.89
N THR A 12 7.79 13.03 1.93
CA THR A 12 9.13 12.47 2.13
C THR A 12 9.08 11.62 3.39
N VAL A 13 9.20 10.31 3.20
CA VAL A 13 9.22 9.34 4.30
C VAL A 13 10.66 9.18 4.76
N THR A 14 10.95 9.64 5.97
CA THR A 14 12.27 9.48 6.61
C THR A 14 12.17 8.34 7.62
N PRO A 15 12.65 7.12 7.31
CA PRO A 15 12.72 6.04 8.28
C PRO A 15 13.74 6.35 9.38
N HIS A 16 13.53 5.83 10.58
CA HIS A 16 14.41 6.08 11.74
C HIS A 16 15.88 5.72 11.45
N ASN A 17 16.13 4.63 10.72
CA ASN A 17 17.46 4.17 10.33
C ASN A 17 17.57 3.95 8.80
N GLY A 18 17.31 4.98 8.00
CA GLY A 18 17.48 4.85 6.55
C GLY A 18 17.43 6.16 5.79
N GLN A 19 17.55 6.06 4.47
CA GLN A 19 17.51 7.24 3.60
C GLN A 19 16.06 7.71 3.40
N PRO A 20 15.83 9.03 3.39
CA PRO A 20 14.52 9.59 3.10
C PRO A 20 14.10 9.22 1.68
N SER A 21 12.88 8.71 1.53
CA SER A 21 12.29 8.32 0.25
C SER A 21 11.12 9.24 -0.07
N LYS A 22 11.12 9.80 -1.29
CA LYS A 22 10.00 10.61 -1.77
C LYS A 22 8.92 9.68 -2.31
N MET A 23 7.68 9.95 -1.91
CA MET A 23 6.49 9.32 -2.47
C MET A 23 5.46 10.38 -2.81
N LYS A 24 4.64 10.10 -3.82
CA LYS A 24 3.50 10.92 -4.20
C LYS A 24 2.24 10.13 -3.91
N VAL A 25 1.29 10.75 -3.23
CA VAL A 25 0.03 10.13 -2.82
C VAL A 25 -1.12 10.92 -3.42
N TRP A 26 -2.12 10.23 -3.93
CA TRP A 26 -3.38 10.81 -4.37
C TRP A 26 -4.46 10.34 -3.42
N GLU A 27 -4.99 11.28 -2.64
CA GLU A 27 -6.05 11.04 -1.68
C GLU A 27 -7.39 11.45 -2.31
N ALA A 28 -8.37 10.55 -2.31
CA ALA A 28 -9.71 10.86 -2.80
C ALA A 28 -10.51 11.59 -1.73
N GLU A 29 -11.01 12.79 -2.05
CA GLU A 29 -11.74 13.64 -1.11
C GLU A 29 -13.09 13.03 -0.71
N ASP A 30 -13.77 12.37 -1.65
CA ASP A 30 -15.04 11.68 -1.42
C ASP A 30 -14.87 10.36 -0.64
N LEU A 31 -13.67 9.77 -0.64
CA LEU A 31 -13.30 8.63 0.19
C LEU A 31 -12.65 9.05 1.52
N LYS A 32 -13.02 10.22 2.06
CA LYS A 32 -12.53 10.74 3.34
C LYS A 32 -10.99 10.86 3.41
N GLY A 33 -10.35 11.16 2.27
CA GLY A 33 -8.89 11.25 2.17
C GLY A 33 -8.20 9.90 2.01
N PHE A 34 -8.92 8.82 1.68
CA PHE A 34 -8.27 7.53 1.45
C PHE A 34 -7.32 7.60 0.23
N PRO A 35 -6.09 7.06 0.34
CA PRO A 35 -5.14 7.06 -0.76
C PRO A 35 -5.59 6.08 -1.86
N ILE A 36 -5.91 6.59 -3.04
CA ILE A 36 -6.31 5.76 -4.19
C ILE A 36 -5.13 5.46 -5.13
N LYS A 37 -4.05 6.24 -5.04
CA LYS A 37 -2.81 5.97 -5.77
C LYS A 37 -1.61 6.39 -4.92
N ILE A 38 -0.52 5.63 -5.05
CA ILE A 38 0.77 5.93 -4.44
C ILE A 38 1.88 5.65 -5.46
N GLU A 39 2.77 6.60 -5.67
CA GLU A 39 3.99 6.43 -6.47
C GLU A 39 5.20 6.61 -5.57
N MET A 40 6.14 5.66 -5.61
CA MET A 40 7.37 5.72 -4.81
C MET A 40 8.55 5.09 -5.55
N GLN A 41 9.77 5.52 -5.22
CA GLN A 41 10.97 4.83 -5.70
C GLN A 41 11.28 3.63 -4.80
N SER A 42 11.45 2.46 -5.43
CA SER A 42 11.97 1.24 -4.82
C SER A 42 13.37 0.93 -5.33
N SER A 43 14.04 -0.05 -4.72
CA SER A 43 15.31 -0.61 -5.23
C SER A 43 15.22 -1.15 -6.65
N HIS A 44 14.01 -1.49 -7.13
CA HIS A 44 13.75 -2.04 -8.46
C HIS A 44 13.18 -1.01 -9.46
N GLY A 45 13.09 0.27 -9.06
CA GLY A 45 12.57 1.35 -9.90
C GLY A 45 11.29 1.99 -9.34
N LEU A 46 10.62 2.79 -10.18
CA LEU A 46 9.37 3.46 -9.82
C LEU A 46 8.25 2.44 -9.66
N VAL A 47 7.68 2.36 -8.46
CA VAL A 47 6.53 1.52 -8.15
C VAL A 47 5.30 2.41 -8.07
N THR A 48 4.25 2.00 -8.76
CA THR A 48 2.94 2.63 -8.70
C THR A 48 1.95 1.64 -8.10
N MET A 49 1.28 2.05 -7.03
CA MET A 49 0.24 1.29 -6.36
C MET A 49 -1.09 2.01 -6.58
N GLU A 50 -2.06 1.33 -7.16
CA GLU A 50 -3.39 1.87 -7.46
C GLU A 50 -4.45 1.01 -6.79
N TYR A 51 -5.33 1.64 -6.02
CA TYR A 51 -6.48 0.99 -5.41
C TYR A 51 -7.68 1.16 -6.33
N LYS A 52 -8.38 0.05 -6.58
CA LYS A 52 -9.62 0.01 -7.37
C LYS A 52 -10.72 -0.61 -6.52
N ASP A 53 -11.96 -0.22 -6.77
CA ASP A 53 -13.15 -0.73 -6.07
C ASP A 53 -13.05 -0.58 -4.54
N VAL A 54 -12.64 0.61 -4.09
CA VAL A 54 -12.45 0.91 -2.66
C VAL A 54 -13.81 0.99 -1.95
N SER A 55 -13.98 0.16 -0.93
CA SER A 55 -15.13 0.20 -0.01
C SER A 55 -14.65 0.53 1.40
N LEU A 56 -15.26 1.54 2.01
CA LEU A 56 -15.01 1.94 3.41
C LEU A 56 -16.05 1.37 4.39
N ASN A 57 -16.89 0.45 3.91
CA ASN A 57 -17.87 -0.24 4.76
C ASN A 57 -17.17 -1.22 5.70
N GLU A 58 -17.87 -1.60 6.77
CA GLU A 58 -17.38 -2.64 7.67
C GLU A 58 -17.14 -3.94 6.89
N PRO A 59 -15.91 -4.49 6.91
CA PRO A 59 -15.59 -5.73 6.20
C PRO A 59 -16.22 -6.93 6.91
N ASP A 60 -16.59 -7.96 6.13
CA ASP A 60 -17.08 -9.22 6.69
C ASP A 60 -15.98 -9.89 7.54
N ALA A 61 -16.33 -10.37 8.74
CA ALA A 61 -15.39 -11.02 9.64
C ALA A 61 -14.72 -12.26 9.01
N SER A 62 -15.39 -12.93 8.06
CA SER A 62 -14.85 -14.08 7.33
C SER A 62 -13.61 -13.71 6.50
N LEU A 63 -13.46 -12.45 6.07
CA LEU A 63 -12.29 -11.99 5.30
C LEU A 63 -10.99 -12.05 6.11
N PHE A 64 -11.10 -12.07 7.44
CA PHE A 64 -9.97 -12.19 8.35
C PHE A 64 -9.71 -13.64 8.79
N THR A 65 -10.51 -14.60 8.30
CA THR A 65 -10.27 -16.02 8.57
C THR A 65 -9.17 -16.55 7.67
N HIS A 66 -8.27 -17.37 8.24
CA HIS A 66 -7.19 -17.98 7.48
C HIS A 66 -7.76 -18.95 6.44
N PRO A 67 -7.48 -18.78 5.13
CA PRO A 67 -7.98 -19.69 4.11
C PRO A 67 -7.39 -21.10 4.32
N GLU A 68 -8.22 -22.15 4.23
CA GLU A 68 -7.75 -23.54 4.38
C GLU A 68 -6.64 -23.91 3.36
N ASN A 69 -6.65 -23.26 2.20
CA ASN A 69 -5.67 -23.45 1.13
C ASN A 69 -4.43 -22.52 1.24
N CYS A 70 -4.36 -21.66 2.26
CA CYS A 70 -3.20 -20.80 2.49
C CYS A 70 -2.09 -21.61 3.18
N ARG A 71 -1.19 -22.16 2.36
CA ARG A 71 0.00 -22.88 2.82
C ARG A 71 1.07 -21.89 3.24
N GLN A 72 1.77 -22.19 4.34
CA GLN A 72 2.99 -21.45 4.67
C GLN A 72 3.97 -21.53 3.50
N MET A 73 4.50 -20.37 3.10
CA MET A 73 5.57 -20.36 2.12
C MET A 73 6.75 -21.16 2.69
N PRO A 74 7.38 -22.03 1.90
CA PRO A 74 8.58 -22.72 2.34
C PRO A 74 9.63 -21.67 2.70
N THR A 75 10.29 -21.87 3.85
CA THR A 75 11.40 -21.01 4.28
C THR A 75 12.44 -20.99 3.17
N MET A 76 12.72 -19.82 2.60
CA MET A 76 13.78 -19.71 1.61
C MET A 76 15.11 -20.07 2.28
N PRO A 77 15.91 -21.00 1.73
CA PRO A 77 17.22 -21.31 2.28
C PRO A 77 18.14 -20.09 2.08
N GLY A 78 18.27 -19.26 3.12
CA GLY A 78 19.09 -18.05 3.09
C GLY A 78 18.63 -16.91 4.00
N GLY A 79 17.41 -16.98 4.55
CA GLY A 79 16.91 -15.98 5.52
C GLY A 79 17.49 -16.20 6.93
N GLY A 80 18.76 -15.85 7.13
CA GLY A 80 19.30 -15.66 8.48
C GLY A 80 18.61 -14.49 9.20
N PRO A 81 18.58 -14.48 10.55
CA PRO A 81 17.94 -13.41 11.30
C PRO A 81 18.71 -12.10 11.09
N HIS A 82 17.97 -11.01 10.87
CA HIS A 82 18.47 -9.65 10.75
C HIS A 82 18.03 -8.82 11.96
#